data_AF-A0A834FHH2-F1
#
_entry.id   AF-A0A834FHH2-F1
#
_cell.length_a   1.000
_cell.length_b   1.000
_cell.length_c   1.000
_cell.angle_alpha   90.00
_cell.angle_beta   90.00
_cell.angle_gamma   90.00
#
_symmetry.space_group_name_H-M   'P 1'
#
loop_
_entity.id
_entity.type
_entity.pdbx_description
1 polymer ?
#
loop_
_entity_poly.entity_id
_entity_poly.type
_entity_poly.pdbx_seq_one_letter_code
_entity_poly.pdbx_strand_id
1 'polypeptide(L)'
;MWSLGVITYMLLSGLSPFLGDDDNETLNNILACQWNFEEEEFVDISDEAKDFITRLLVKSKSWRMSATESLKHPWLSDQSLHYRLNQKKNKCHSTHAPSTKT
;
A
#
# COMPACT_ATOMS: atom_id res chain seq x y z
N MET A 1 2.38 2.56 -14.51
CA MET A 1 1.22 2.42 -13.61
C MET A 1 1.19 1.07 -12.91
N TRP A 2 1.15 -0.07 -13.61
CA TRP A 2 1.24 -1.40 -12.95
C TRP A 2 2.44 -1.51 -12.01
N SER A 3 3.65 -1.27 -12.51
CA SER A 3 4.88 -1.31 -11.70
C SER A 3 4.85 -0.32 -10.52
N LEU A 4 4.13 0.80 -10.65
CA LEU A 4 3.96 1.74 -9.54
C LEU A 4 3.12 1.11 -8.43
N GLY A 5 2.01 0.44 -8.77
CA GLY A 5 1.20 -0.30 -7.80
C GLY A 5 2.01 -1.38 -7.09
N VAL A 6 2.85 -2.13 -7.82
CA VAL A 6 3.74 -3.16 -7.23
C VAL A 6 4.74 -2.53 -6.28
N ILE A 7 5.43 -1.45 -6.69
CA ILE A 7 6.39 -0.74 -5.83
C ILE A 7 5.70 -0.15 -4.60
N THR A 8 4.52 0.44 -4.74
CA THR A 8 3.77 1.00 -3.60
C THR A 8 3.37 -0.09 -2.62
N TYR A 9 2.92 -1.25 -3.10
CA TYR A 9 2.64 -2.41 -2.24
C TYR A 9 3.89 -2.83 -1.46
N MET A 10 5.03 -2.98 -2.14
CA MET A 10 6.31 -3.34 -1.52
C MET A 10 6.78 -2.30 -0.51
N LEU A 11 6.59 -1.00 -0.78
CA LEU A 11 7.00 0.06 0.14
C LEU A 11 6.16 0.10 1.43
N LEU A 12 4.90 -0.34 1.37
CA LEU A 12 3.99 -0.30 2.52
C LEU A 12 4.05 -1.57 3.38
N SER A 13 4.32 -2.73 2.77
CA SER A 13 4.33 -4.03 3.45
C SER A 13 5.70 -4.69 3.54
N GLY A 14 6.63 -4.38 2.63
CA GLY A 14 7.85 -5.17 2.43
C GLY A 14 7.63 -6.49 1.68
N LEU A 15 6.40 -6.80 1.28
CA LEU A 15 6.00 -8.04 0.61
C LEU A 15 5.82 -7.82 -0.90
N SER A 16 5.96 -8.88 -1.69
CA SER A 16 5.67 -8.86 -3.13
C SER A 16 4.23 -9.31 -3.38
N PRO A 17 3.37 -8.51 -4.05
CA PRO A 17 1.92 -8.77 -4.14
C PRO A 17 1.55 -10.01 -4.95
N PHE A 18 2.47 -10.54 -5.77
CA PHE A 18 2.19 -11.67 -6.66
C PHE A 18 3.10 -12.87 -6.41
N LEU A 19 3.98 -12.82 -5.41
CA LEU A 19 4.93 -13.89 -5.15
C LEU A 19 4.17 -15.15 -4.69
N GLY A 20 4.37 -16.26 -5.39
CA GLY A 20 3.93 -17.60 -4.97
C GLY A 20 5.11 -18.44 -4.50
N ASP A 21 4.84 -19.71 -4.18
CA ASP A 21 5.84 -20.69 -3.74
C ASP A 21 6.85 -21.02 -4.85
N ASP A 22 6.45 -20.88 -6.12
CA ASP A 22 7.30 -21.03 -7.29
C ASP A 22 7.00 -20.01 -8.42
N ASP A 23 7.81 -20.06 -9.48
CA ASP A 23 7.69 -19.18 -10.65
C ASP A 23 6.35 -19.36 -11.40
N ASN A 24 5.80 -20.58 -11.42
CA ASN A 24 4.53 -20.84 -12.10
C ASN A 24 3.36 -20.23 -11.32
N GLU A 25 3.35 -20.39 -10.00
CA GLU A 25 2.36 -19.76 -9.13
C GLU A 25 2.45 -18.24 -9.20
N THR A 26 3.68 -17.69 -9.16
CA THR A 26 3.92 -16.25 -9.32
C THR A 26 3.35 -15.74 -10.64
N LEU A 27 3.62 -16.45 -11.74
CA LEU A 27 3.08 -16.11 -13.05
C LEU A 27 1.55 -16.20 -13.08
N ASN A 28 0.97 -17.24 -12.47
CA ASN A 28 -0.47 -17.41 -12.37
C ASN A 28 -1.12 -16.25 -11.60
N ASN A 29 -0.53 -15.82 -10.49
CA ASN A 29 -1.00 -14.67 -9.70
C ASN A 29 -0.99 -13.38 -10.54
N ILE A 30 0.08 -13.13 -11.31
CA ILE A 30 0.17 -11.99 -12.22
C ILE A 30 -0.92 -12.05 -13.30
N LEU A 31 -1.09 -13.20 -13.95
CA LEU A 31 -2.05 -13.39 -15.06
C LEU A 31 -3.50 -13.31 -14.57
N ALA A 32 -3.78 -13.84 -13.39
CA ALA A 32 -5.09 -13.80 -12.75
C ALA A 32 -5.33 -12.50 -11.97
N CYS A 33 -4.30 -11.64 -11.84
CA CYS A 33 -4.33 -10.41 -11.04
C CYS A 33 -4.80 -10.69 -9.60
N GLN A 34 -4.25 -11.76 -9.00
CA GLN A 34 -4.57 -12.20 -7.64
C GLN A 34 -3.54 -11.60 -6.67
N TRP A 35 -4.05 -10.79 -5.75
CA TRP A 35 -3.32 -10.12 -4.67
C TRP A 35 -4.38 -9.60 -3.68
N ASN A 36 -4.03 -9.39 -2.40
CA ASN A 36 -4.97 -8.90 -1.39
C ASN A 36 -4.28 -7.97 -0.35
N PHE A 37 -4.94 -7.70 0.78
CA PHE A 37 -4.41 -6.91 1.89
C PHE A 37 -4.68 -7.61 3.24
N GLU A 38 -4.69 -8.94 3.24
CA GLU A 38 -5.02 -9.76 4.41
C GLU A 38 -3.84 -9.84 5.41
N GLU A 39 -2.66 -9.42 4.99
CA GLU A 39 -1.42 -9.44 5.74
C GLU A 39 -1.41 -8.38 6.85
N GLU A 40 -0.73 -8.69 7.97
CA GLU A 40 -0.76 -7.88 9.19
C GLU A 40 -0.15 -6.48 8.98
N GLU A 41 0.78 -6.35 8.04
CA GLU A 41 1.41 -5.08 7.67
C GLU A 41 0.39 -4.08 7.13
N PHE A 42 -0.74 -4.53 6.59
CA PHE A 42 -1.82 -3.68 6.08
C PHE A 42 -2.85 -3.26 7.14
N VAL A 43 -2.75 -3.74 8.38
CA VAL A 43 -3.70 -3.37 9.45
C VAL A 43 -3.68 -1.87 9.74
N ASP A 44 -2.49 -1.26 9.75
CA ASP A 44 -2.32 0.14 10.11
C ASP A 44 -2.23 1.11 8.92
N ILE A 45 -2.27 0.57 7.70
CA ILE A 45 -2.21 1.32 6.44
C ILE A 45 -3.57 1.95 6.14
N SER A 46 -3.56 3.21 5.69
CA SER A 46 -4.78 3.98 5.43
C SER A 46 -5.57 3.41 4.24
N ASP A 47 -6.89 3.56 4.29
CA ASP A 47 -7.78 3.09 3.23
C ASP A 47 -7.48 3.77 1.88
N GLU A 48 -7.04 5.04 1.91
CA GLU A 48 -6.66 5.76 0.69
C GLU A 48 -5.41 5.17 0.04
N ALA A 49 -4.47 4.61 0.82
CA ALA A 49 -3.31 3.91 0.28
C ALA A 49 -3.72 2.59 -0.39
N LYS A 50 -4.64 1.86 0.25
CA LYS A 50 -5.22 0.61 -0.28
C LYS A 50 -6.01 0.87 -1.57
N ASP A 51 -6.83 1.91 -1.60
CA ASP A 51 -7.56 2.35 -2.80
C ASP A 51 -6.60 2.74 -3.92
N PHE A 52 -5.51 3.46 -3.60
CA PHE A 52 -4.50 3.84 -4.58
C PHE A 52 -3.86 2.62 -5.26
N ILE A 53 -3.43 1.61 -4.50
CA ILE A 53 -2.90 0.36 -5.04
C ILE A 53 -3.96 -0.37 -5.87
N THR A 54 -5.20 -0.45 -5.37
CA THR A 54 -6.33 -1.12 -6.05
C THR A 54 -6.59 -0.55 -7.43
N ARG A 55 -6.49 0.78 -7.59
CA ARG A 55 -6.68 1.46 -8.88
C ARG A 55 -5.48 1.31 -9.84
N LEU A 56 -4.34 0.82 -9.36
CA LEU A 56 -3.13 0.60 -10.16
C LEU A 56 -2.95 -0.86 -10.57
N LEU A 57 -3.22 -1.79 -9.66
CA LEU A 57 -3.12 -3.23 -9.85
C LEU A 57 -4.42 -3.81 -10.43
N VAL A 58 -4.82 -3.28 -11.59
CA VAL A 58 -5.98 -3.73 -12.35
C VAL A 58 -5.53 -4.51 -13.57
N LYS A 59 -6.13 -5.69 -13.81
CA LYS A 59 -5.78 -6.56 -14.95
C LYS A 59 -5.85 -5.82 -16.28
N SER A 60 -6.97 -5.15 -16.55
CA SER A 60 -7.15 -4.41 -17.80
C SER A 60 -6.46 -3.04 -17.76
N LYS A 61 -5.56 -2.79 -18.71
CA LYS A 61 -4.73 -1.58 -18.78
C LYS A 61 -5.55 -0.29 -18.85
N SER A 62 -6.68 -0.31 -19.57
CA SER A 62 -7.52 0.89 -19.78
C SER A 62 -8.24 1.37 -18.51
N TRP A 63 -8.35 0.49 -17.50
CA TRP A 63 -9.00 0.79 -16.22
C TRP A 63 -8.00 1.24 -15.15
N ARG A 64 -6.69 1.18 -15.44
CA ARG A 64 -5.68 1.66 -14.50
C ARG A 64 -5.68 3.17 -14.49
N MET A 65 -5.60 3.72 -13.28
CA MET A 65 -5.36 5.14 -13.08
C MET A 65 -4.08 5.58 -13.83
N SER A 66 -4.17 6.68 -14.56
CA SER A 66 -3.03 7.33 -15.21
C SER A 66 -2.12 8.03 -14.20
N ALA A 67 -0.91 8.40 -14.61
CA ALA A 67 0.02 9.12 -13.71
C ALA A 67 -0.55 10.46 -13.23
N THR A 68 -1.25 11.19 -14.12
CA THR A 68 -1.89 12.47 -13.77
C THR A 68 -3.02 12.30 -12.77
N GLU A 69 -3.82 11.23 -12.91
CA GLU A 69 -4.86 10.90 -11.94
C GLU A 69 -4.25 10.43 -10.61
N SER A 70 -3.16 9.65 -10.65
CA SER A 70 -2.44 9.23 -9.44
C SER A 70 -1.97 10.41 -8.60
N LEU A 71 -1.39 11.44 -9.23
CA LEU A 71 -0.95 12.66 -8.53
C LEU A 71 -2.11 13.43 -7.88
N LYS A 72 -3.35 13.25 -8.37
CA LYS A 72 -4.56 13.86 -7.81
C LYS A 72 -5.31 12.94 -6.85
N HIS A 73 -4.82 11.72 -6.64
CA HIS A 73 -5.46 10.77 -5.75
C HIS A 73 -5.34 11.26 -4.30
N PRO A 74 -6.40 11.17 -3.47
CA PRO A 74 -6.38 11.69 -2.10
C PRO A 74 -5.18 11.23 -1.27
N TRP A 75 -4.76 9.97 -1.45
CA TRP A 75 -3.55 9.45 -0.80
C TRP A 75 -2.29 10.30 -1.03
N LEU A 76 -2.12 10.87 -2.23
CA LEU A 76 -0.97 11.71 -2.58
C LEU A 76 -1.24 13.21 -2.49
N SER A 77 -2.50 13.65 -2.60
CA SER A 77 -2.83 15.08 -2.73
C SER A 77 -3.54 15.70 -1.52
N ASP A 78 -4.12 14.91 -0.62
CA ASP A 78 -4.90 15.44 0.51
C ASP A 78 -3.99 15.77 1.71
N GLN A 79 -3.77 17.07 1.92
CA GLN A 79 -2.98 17.58 3.06
C GLN A 79 -3.60 17.25 4.42
N SER A 80 -4.94 17.18 4.51
CA SER A 80 -5.63 16.85 5.76
C SER A 80 -5.40 15.39 6.14
N LEU A 81 -5.42 14.49 5.16
CA LEU A 81 -5.04 13.08 5.33
C LEU A 81 -3.59 12.98 5.82
N HIS A 82 -2.64 13.65 5.14
CA HIS A 82 -1.23 13.61 5.52
C HIS A 82 -0.99 14.10 6.95
N TYR A 83 -1.69 15.16 7.35
CA TYR A 83 -1.66 15.67 8.72
C TYR A 83 -2.13 14.63 9.74
N ARG A 84 -3.27 13.97 9.48
CA ARG A 84 -3.79 12.89 10.35
C ARG A 84 -2.82 11.71 10.46
N LEU A 85 -2.24 11.28 9.34
CA LEU A 85 -1.27 10.16 9.32
C LEU A 85 0.01 10.51 10.11
N ASN A 86 0.52 11.74 9.95
CA ASN A 86 1.67 12.20 10.71
C ASN A 86 1.40 12.24 12.22
N GLN A 87 0.19 12.66 12.63
CA GLN A 87 -0.21 12.59 14.04
C GLN A 87 -0.27 11.14 14.57
N LYS A 88 -0.87 10.21 13.81
CA LYS A 88 -0.95 8.79 14.20
C LYS A 88 0.45 8.20 14.45
N LYS A 89 1.40 8.50 13.55
CA LYS A 89 2.82 8.10 13.69
C LYS A 89 3.45 8.64 14.98
N ASN A 90 3.33 9.94 15.22
CA ASN A 90 3.92 10.58 16.40
C ASN A 90 3.35 10.03 17.71
N LYS A 91 2.05 9.72 17.74
CA LYS A 91 1.38 9.15 18.91
C LYS A 91 1.89 7.73 19.24
N CYS A 92 2.09 6.88 18.23
CA CYS A 92 2.60 5.52 18.41
C CYS A 92 4.06 5.50 18.95
N HIS A 93 4.87 6.48 18.57
CA HIS A 93 6.24 6.61 19.07
C HIS A 93 6.33 7.05 20.54
N SER A 94 5.38 7.84 21.05
CA SER A 94 5.40 8.27 22.46
C SER A 94 5.02 7.16 23.46
N THR A 95 4.36 6.09 23.02
CA THR A 95 3.95 4.96 23.88
C THR A 95 5.05 3.93 24.17
N HIS A 96 6.23 4.05 23.57
CA HIS A 96 7.36 3.13 23.77
C HIS A 96 8.56 3.74 24.54
N ALA A 97 8.38 4.85 25.26
CA ALA A 97 9.44 5.34 26.16
C ALA A 97 9.68 4.29 27.27
N PRO A 98 10.92 3.81 27.49
CA PRO A 98 11.20 2.92 28.61
C PRO A 98 10.92 3.69 29.89
N SER A 99 10.01 3.18 30.72
CA SER A 99 9.85 3.64 32.08
C SER A 99 11.18 3.46 32.81
N THR A 100 11.92 4.55 32.99
CA THR A 100 13.08 4.62 33.87
C THR A 100 12.59 4.30 35.28
N LYS A 101 12.82 3.06 35.73
CA LYS A 101 12.64 2.69 37.12
C LYS A 101 13.76 3.34 37.93
N THR A 102 13.39 4.29 38.79
CA THR A 102 14.16 4.74 39.96
C THR A 102 14.36 3.62 40.96
#